data_AF-A0A1X7NL85-F1
#
_entry.id   AF-A0A1X7NL85-F1
#
_cell.length_a   1.000
_cell.length_b   1.000
_cell.length_c   1.000
_cell.angle_alpha   90.00
_cell.angle_beta   90.00
_cell.angle_gamma   90.00
#
_symmetry.space_group_name_H-M   'P 1'
#
loop_
_entity.id
_entity.type
_entity.pdbx_description
1 polymer ?
#
loop_
_entity_poly.entity_id
_entity_poly.type
_entity_poly.pdbx_seq_one_letter_code
_entity_poly.pdbx_strand_id
1 'polypeptide(L)'
;MKLIPLTLIAATLPCLALAQELTVHGNFRHMMHTGETGGTVALDTLNAPSAWGVGATAGLRGEVVIRDGSVLVSRGDDPEARVTPPEAGEEAVILAFGTVADWQSVTIPHDMAPDRLAHFIEMQAESLGLDPAGGFPIRVQGRFPQLVWHVVTGEAPAPGAQGGHGAENGGGHANSQSGMNLYDEAGSSGEIIGAYTGAALEGVASHPGERLHLHFVSADGTRSGHVDEILIPADAVLLLPTASPSAAHDHDAHDAAPTLREGGQSAFAAIQEITAALMADPATDWSRVDIEALRQHLIDMDNVTLRAAVASEEIDGGARFTITSADPAVVASIRAMVIAHVATMNGVEGWTMQAEETAGGAIMSVTGPDAARIRGLGFIGLMTVGMHHQAHHLALASGRNPHDH
;
A
#
# COMPACT_ATOMS: atom_id res chain seq x y z
N MET A 1 52.73 -37.05 -33.85
CA MET A 1 51.42 -36.67 -33.30
C MET A 1 51.27 -35.17 -33.47
N LYS A 2 50.29 -34.71 -34.26
CA LYS A 2 50.02 -33.28 -34.48
C LYS A 2 49.08 -32.78 -33.38
N LEU A 3 49.47 -31.69 -32.70
CA LEU A 3 48.64 -30.98 -31.72
C LEU A 3 47.61 -30.11 -32.47
N ILE A 4 46.34 -30.26 -32.12
CA ILE A 4 45.23 -29.40 -32.59
C ILE A 4 45.02 -28.33 -31.52
N PRO A 5 45.00 -27.03 -31.83
CA PRO A 5 44.71 -25.99 -30.86
C PRO A 5 43.19 -25.92 -30.63
N LEU A 6 42.78 -26.01 -29.37
CA LEU A 6 41.39 -25.82 -28.96
C LEU A 6 41.12 -24.32 -28.84
N THR A 7 40.36 -23.76 -29.77
CA THR A 7 39.92 -22.36 -29.72
C THR A 7 38.72 -22.26 -28.78
N LEU A 8 38.89 -21.59 -27.63
CA LEU A 8 37.82 -21.32 -26.69
C LEU A 8 37.00 -20.13 -27.20
N ILE A 9 35.78 -20.39 -27.70
CA ILE A 9 34.82 -19.34 -28.03
C ILE A 9 34.16 -18.93 -26.71
N ALA A 10 34.50 -17.75 -26.20
CA ALA A 10 33.77 -17.12 -25.11
C ALA A 10 32.44 -16.60 -25.66
N ALA A 11 31.36 -17.34 -25.44
CA ALA A 11 30.01 -16.84 -25.66
C ALA A 11 29.66 -15.86 -24.54
N THR A 12 29.60 -14.57 -24.85
CA THR A 12 29.02 -13.57 -23.96
C THR A 12 27.51 -13.79 -23.93
N LEU A 13 27.00 -14.35 -22.83
CA LEU A 13 25.58 -14.37 -22.54
C LEU A 13 25.11 -12.94 -22.29
N PRO A 14 24.07 -12.44 -23.00
CA PRO A 14 23.49 -11.16 -22.69
C PRO A 14 22.82 -11.24 -21.32
N CYS A 15 23.16 -10.30 -20.44
CA CYS A 15 22.47 -10.09 -19.18
C CYS A 15 21.04 -9.66 -19.51
N LEU A 16 20.07 -10.57 -19.34
CA LEU A 16 18.65 -10.25 -19.43
C LEU A 16 18.29 -9.46 -18.17
N ALA A 17 17.99 -8.18 -18.35
CA ALA A 17 17.44 -7.34 -17.29
C ALA A 17 16.10 -7.95 -16.80
N LEU A 18 15.96 -8.08 -15.48
CA LEU A 18 14.72 -8.51 -14.83
C LEU A 18 13.69 -7.38 -14.95
N ALA A 19 12.91 -7.40 -16.03
CA ALA A 19 11.88 -6.42 -16.32
C ALA A 19 10.61 -6.72 -15.51
N GLN A 20 10.60 -6.28 -14.25
CA GLN A 20 9.38 -6.13 -13.44
C GLN A 20 9.55 -5.20 -12.23
N GLU A 21 10.77 -4.81 -11.88
CA GLU A 21 11.02 -3.95 -10.71
C GLU A 21 10.59 -2.50 -10.97
N LEU A 22 9.81 -1.94 -10.02
CA LEU A 22 9.52 -0.53 -9.95
C LEU A 22 10.81 0.24 -9.63
N THR A 23 11.26 1.10 -10.54
CA THR A 23 12.36 2.04 -10.32
C THR A 23 11.82 3.29 -9.62
N VAL A 24 12.47 3.68 -8.53
CA VAL A 24 12.03 4.81 -7.70
C VAL A 24 13.18 5.81 -7.54
N HIS A 25 12.90 7.06 -7.85
CA HIS A 25 13.74 8.22 -7.58
C HIS A 25 13.07 9.13 -6.56
N GLY A 26 13.86 9.72 -5.69
CA GLY A 26 13.36 10.50 -4.55
C GLY A 26 12.85 9.64 -3.42
N ASN A 27 12.25 10.30 -2.43
CA ASN A 27 11.64 9.65 -1.28
C ASN A 27 10.56 10.58 -0.74
N PHE A 28 9.30 10.14 -0.87
CA PHE A 28 8.14 10.91 -0.45
C PHE A 28 8.28 11.35 1.01
N ARG A 29 8.42 10.41 1.94
CA ARG A 29 8.57 10.70 3.38
C ARG A 29 9.69 11.70 3.69
N HIS A 30 10.84 11.58 3.05
CA HIS A 30 11.96 12.52 3.24
C HIS A 30 11.59 13.92 2.79
N MET A 31 11.09 14.08 1.55
CA MET A 31 10.67 15.37 1.00
C MET A 31 9.66 16.06 1.93
N MET A 32 8.73 15.28 2.47
CA MET A 32 7.65 15.75 3.34
C MET A 32 8.16 16.23 4.70
N HIS A 33 9.16 15.53 5.22
CA HIS A 33 9.75 15.82 6.52
C HIS A 33 10.76 16.99 6.44
N THR A 34 11.51 17.10 5.35
CA THR A 34 12.60 18.09 5.21
C THR A 34 12.18 19.34 4.44
N GLY A 35 11.14 19.24 3.60
CA GLY A 35 10.80 20.27 2.61
C GLY A 35 11.77 20.32 1.43
N GLU A 36 12.71 19.37 1.30
CA GLU A 36 13.66 19.33 0.19
C GLU A 36 12.95 18.88 -1.09
N THR A 37 12.72 19.82 -1.99
CA THR A 37 12.04 19.60 -3.27
C THR A 37 12.99 19.58 -4.46
N GLY A 38 14.30 19.42 -4.22
CA GLY A 38 15.32 19.37 -5.28
C GLY A 38 15.16 18.16 -6.21
N GLY A 39 15.62 18.28 -7.45
CA GLY A 39 15.57 17.20 -8.43
C GLY A 39 16.48 16.03 -8.05
N THR A 40 16.00 14.81 -8.32
CA THR A 40 16.70 13.54 -8.06
C THR A 40 16.97 12.74 -9.33
N VAL A 41 16.27 13.07 -10.43
CA VAL A 41 16.46 12.48 -11.75
C VAL A 41 16.09 13.47 -12.84
N ALA A 42 16.90 13.52 -13.91
CA ALA A 42 16.60 14.32 -15.10
C ALA A 42 15.53 13.63 -15.96
N LEU A 43 14.51 14.39 -16.38
CA LEU A 43 13.38 13.88 -17.17
C LEU A 43 13.66 13.93 -18.67
N ASP A 44 14.34 14.98 -19.14
CA ASP A 44 14.65 15.22 -20.56
C ASP A 44 15.58 14.17 -21.19
N THR A 45 16.34 13.47 -20.36
CA THR A 45 17.32 12.44 -20.75
C THR A 45 16.95 11.06 -20.23
N LEU A 46 15.78 10.91 -19.60
CA LEU A 46 15.34 9.65 -19.02
C LEU A 46 15.07 8.62 -20.11
N ASN A 47 15.83 7.53 -20.10
CA ASN A 47 15.57 6.38 -20.98
C ASN A 47 14.57 5.43 -20.32
N ALA A 48 13.31 5.49 -20.76
CA ALA A 48 12.21 4.74 -20.16
C ALA A 48 11.43 3.93 -21.21
N PRO A 49 12.05 3.06 -22.03
CA PRO A 49 11.35 2.36 -23.10
C PRO A 49 10.23 1.48 -22.57
N SER A 50 9.03 1.60 -23.14
CA SER A 50 7.83 0.86 -22.70
C SER A 50 7.54 0.99 -21.21
N ALA A 51 7.97 2.10 -20.60
CA ALA A 51 7.76 2.36 -19.20
C ALA A 51 6.43 3.03 -18.92
N TRP A 52 5.94 2.81 -17.71
CA TRP A 52 4.74 3.41 -17.17
C TRP A 52 5.02 3.84 -15.74
N GLY A 53 4.54 5.02 -15.36
CA GLY A 53 4.89 5.58 -14.06
C GLY A 53 4.35 6.98 -13.83
N VAL A 54 4.61 7.48 -12.63
CA VAL A 54 4.11 8.76 -12.13
C VAL A 54 5.14 9.43 -11.23
N GLY A 55 5.04 10.74 -11.06
CA GLY A 55 5.96 11.51 -10.23
C GLY A 55 5.61 12.99 -10.17
N ALA A 56 6.48 13.79 -9.56
CA ALA A 56 6.34 15.24 -9.48
C ALA A 56 7.66 15.91 -9.84
N THR A 57 7.58 17.10 -10.46
CA THR A 57 8.78 17.85 -10.86
C THR A 57 9.48 18.47 -9.66
N ALA A 58 10.78 18.74 -9.81
CA ALA A 58 11.56 19.48 -8.83
C ALA A 58 10.91 20.84 -8.51
N GLY A 59 10.98 21.23 -7.24
CA GLY A 59 10.31 22.42 -6.72
C GLY A 59 8.80 22.27 -6.55
N LEU A 60 8.24 21.06 -6.76
CA LEU A 60 6.81 20.80 -6.78
C LEU A 60 6.08 21.74 -7.75
N ARG A 61 6.57 21.84 -8.99
CA ARG A 61 6.07 22.79 -10.02
C ARG A 61 5.24 22.13 -11.11
N GLY A 62 4.95 20.85 -10.97
CA GLY A 62 4.18 20.08 -11.92
C GLY A 62 4.16 18.60 -11.58
N GLU A 63 3.37 17.88 -12.37
CA GLU A 63 3.14 16.45 -12.28
C GLU A 63 3.74 15.74 -13.48
N VAL A 64 4.31 14.57 -13.25
CA VAL A 64 4.95 13.74 -14.27
C VAL A 64 4.14 12.47 -14.48
N VAL A 65 3.85 12.15 -15.74
CA VAL A 65 3.32 10.84 -16.14
C VAL A 65 4.21 10.23 -17.20
N ILE A 66 4.51 8.94 -17.08
CA ILE A 66 5.18 8.16 -18.11
C ILE A 66 4.16 7.21 -18.72
N ARG A 67 3.98 7.31 -20.04
CA ARG A 67 3.00 6.55 -20.80
C ARG A 67 3.64 5.89 -22.01
N ASP A 68 3.79 4.56 -21.95
CA ASP A 68 4.45 3.76 -22.98
C ASP A 68 5.83 4.33 -23.38
N GLY A 69 6.59 4.73 -22.37
CA GLY A 69 7.90 5.35 -22.48
C GLY A 69 7.95 6.80 -22.94
N SER A 70 6.80 7.43 -23.20
CA SER A 70 6.72 8.88 -23.34
C SER A 70 6.68 9.51 -21.97
N VAL A 71 7.72 10.27 -21.61
CA VAL A 71 7.74 11.11 -20.40
C VAL A 71 7.00 12.40 -20.72
N LEU A 72 6.02 12.74 -19.89
CA LEU A 72 5.13 13.88 -20.08
C LEU A 72 4.99 14.64 -18.77
N VAL A 73 4.92 15.97 -18.86
CA VAL A 73 4.84 16.87 -17.71
C VAL A 73 3.64 17.79 -17.86
N SER A 74 2.81 17.85 -16.84
CA SER A 74 1.82 18.92 -16.63
C SER A 74 2.42 19.95 -15.69
N ARG A 75 2.67 21.17 -16.17
CA ARG A 75 3.28 22.24 -15.36
C ARG A 75 2.20 23.04 -14.65
N GLY A 76 2.44 23.40 -13.40
CA GLY A 76 1.44 24.10 -12.57
C GLY A 76 1.22 25.57 -12.95
N ASP A 77 2.03 26.13 -13.84
CA ASP A 77 1.76 27.43 -14.46
C ASP A 77 0.78 27.34 -15.65
N ASP A 78 0.44 26.13 -16.11
CA ASP A 78 -0.61 25.89 -17.09
C ASP A 78 -1.93 25.53 -16.38
N PRO A 79 -2.91 26.46 -16.31
CA PRO A 79 -4.19 26.21 -15.65
C PRO A 79 -5.05 25.16 -16.38
N GLU A 80 -4.71 24.79 -17.62
CA GLU A 80 -5.41 23.72 -18.34
C GLU A 80 -4.76 22.34 -18.08
N ALA A 81 -3.68 22.28 -17.31
CA ALA A 81 -2.94 21.05 -16.99
C ALA A 81 -2.58 20.22 -18.22
N ARG A 82 -2.17 20.89 -19.31
CA ARG A 82 -1.76 20.20 -20.54
C ARG A 82 -0.43 19.50 -20.33
N VAL A 83 -0.33 18.30 -20.90
CA VAL A 83 0.92 17.56 -20.94
C VAL A 83 1.79 17.98 -22.12
N THR A 84 3.08 18.18 -21.88
CA THR A 84 4.09 18.30 -22.93
C THR A 84 5.35 17.50 -22.57
N PRO A 85 6.27 17.24 -23.51
CA PRO A 85 7.56 16.64 -23.19
C PRO A 85 8.35 17.51 -22.18
N PRO A 86 9.33 16.91 -21.46
CA PRO A 86 10.16 17.66 -20.54
C PRO A 86 10.96 18.76 -21.23
N GLU A 87 11.14 19.88 -20.53
CA GLU A 87 12.07 20.94 -20.93
C GLU A 87 13.52 20.53 -20.64
N ALA A 88 14.47 21.19 -21.32
CA ALA A 88 15.89 20.90 -21.11
C ALA A 88 16.30 21.19 -19.66
N GLY A 89 16.88 20.18 -18.99
CA GLY A 89 17.26 20.24 -17.59
C GLY A 89 16.08 20.15 -16.60
N GLU A 90 14.88 19.79 -17.06
CA GLU A 90 13.75 19.53 -16.15
C GLU A 90 13.97 18.23 -15.39
N GLU A 91 13.79 18.27 -14.08
CA GLU A 91 14.05 17.16 -13.16
C GLU A 91 12.78 16.79 -12.38
N ALA A 92 12.70 15.55 -11.91
CA ALA A 92 11.70 15.12 -10.95
C ALA A 92 12.29 15.09 -9.54
N VAL A 93 11.52 15.55 -8.55
CA VAL A 93 11.84 15.34 -7.13
C VAL A 93 11.54 13.88 -6.75
N ILE A 94 10.42 13.34 -7.25
CA ILE A 94 9.99 11.96 -7.04
C ILE A 94 9.51 11.40 -8.36
N LEU A 95 9.89 10.15 -8.65
CA LEU A 95 9.44 9.43 -9.83
C LEU A 95 9.42 7.94 -9.54
N ALA A 96 8.30 7.27 -9.80
CA ALA A 96 8.14 5.83 -9.71
C ALA A 96 7.68 5.28 -11.06
N PHE A 97 8.47 4.40 -11.68
CA PHE A 97 8.14 3.84 -12.99
C PHE A 97 8.71 2.44 -13.20
N GLY A 98 8.10 1.66 -14.09
CA GLY A 98 8.56 0.33 -14.43
C GLY A 98 8.32 0.02 -15.91
N THR A 99 9.12 -0.87 -16.48
CA THR A 99 8.92 -1.34 -17.86
C THR A 99 7.79 -2.37 -17.88
N VAL A 100 6.82 -2.20 -18.77
CA VAL A 100 5.72 -3.16 -18.97
C VAL A 100 5.76 -3.69 -20.39
N ALA A 101 6.11 -4.96 -20.53
CA ALA A 101 6.19 -5.61 -21.84
C ALA A 101 4.81 -5.87 -22.45
N ASP A 102 3.86 -6.32 -21.64
CA ASP A 102 2.49 -6.57 -22.05
C ASP A 102 1.53 -6.46 -20.85
N TRP A 103 0.26 -6.18 -21.15
CA TRP A 103 -0.80 -5.95 -20.17
C TRP A 103 -1.80 -7.10 -20.15
N GLN A 104 -2.28 -7.46 -18.97
CA GLN A 104 -3.43 -8.32 -18.78
C GLN A 104 -4.56 -7.54 -18.12
N SER A 105 -5.80 -7.82 -18.55
CA SER A 105 -6.99 -7.09 -18.12
C SER A 105 -7.76 -7.85 -17.05
N VAL A 106 -8.18 -7.13 -16.02
CA VAL A 106 -9.07 -7.58 -14.95
C VAL A 106 -10.23 -6.60 -14.87
N THR A 107 -11.46 -7.10 -14.95
CA THR A 107 -12.65 -6.26 -14.75
C THR A 107 -12.85 -5.97 -13.27
N ILE A 108 -13.08 -4.71 -12.92
CA ILE A 108 -13.42 -4.30 -11.55
C ILE A 108 -14.84 -4.79 -11.23
N PRO A 109 -15.03 -5.65 -10.20
CA PRO A 109 -16.31 -6.30 -9.95
C PRO A 109 -17.33 -5.43 -9.19
N HIS A 110 -16.86 -4.45 -8.43
CA HIS A 110 -17.68 -3.56 -7.60
C HIS A 110 -17.00 -2.21 -7.52
N ASP A 111 -17.74 -1.15 -7.20
CA ASP A 111 -17.16 0.15 -6.94
C ASP A 111 -16.12 0.08 -5.79
N MET A 112 -14.96 0.69 -5.97
CA MET A 112 -13.85 0.67 -5.02
C MET A 112 -13.26 2.06 -4.82
N ALA A 113 -13.04 2.42 -3.56
CA ALA A 113 -12.12 3.47 -3.17
C ALA A 113 -10.66 2.98 -3.33
N PRO A 114 -9.66 3.89 -3.33
CA PRO A 114 -8.25 3.53 -3.59
C PRO A 114 -7.67 2.46 -2.65
N ASP A 115 -8.02 2.49 -1.37
CA ASP A 115 -7.61 1.51 -0.35
C ASP A 115 -8.09 0.09 -0.71
N ARG A 116 -9.36 -0.03 -1.08
CA ARG A 116 -9.95 -1.29 -1.54
C ARG A 116 -9.36 -1.73 -2.88
N LEU A 117 -9.11 -0.78 -3.79
CA LEU A 117 -8.44 -1.08 -5.06
C LEU A 117 -7.03 -1.64 -4.80
N ALA A 118 -6.26 -1.08 -3.88
CA ALA A 118 -4.92 -1.57 -3.54
C ALA A 118 -4.95 -3.03 -3.06
N HIS A 119 -5.89 -3.37 -2.19
CA HIS A 119 -6.07 -4.74 -1.74
C HIS A 119 -6.55 -5.67 -2.88
N PHE A 120 -7.43 -5.20 -3.74
CA PHE A 120 -7.84 -5.95 -4.92
C PHE A 120 -6.67 -6.22 -5.87
N ILE A 121 -5.82 -5.22 -6.12
CA ILE A 121 -4.60 -5.37 -6.93
C ILE A 121 -3.66 -6.41 -6.32
N GLU A 122 -3.43 -6.38 -5.00
CA GLU A 122 -2.60 -7.36 -4.30
C GLU A 122 -3.09 -8.79 -4.56
N MET A 123 -4.38 -9.06 -4.33
CA MET A 123 -4.98 -10.38 -4.56
C MET A 123 -4.88 -10.82 -6.03
N GLN A 124 -5.13 -9.90 -6.98
CA GLN A 124 -5.02 -10.21 -8.40
C GLN A 124 -3.58 -10.48 -8.80
N ALA A 125 -2.64 -9.66 -8.34
CA ALA A 125 -1.21 -9.79 -8.62
C ALA A 125 -0.68 -11.17 -8.19
N GLU A 126 -1.00 -11.61 -6.97
CA GLU A 126 -0.63 -12.95 -6.48
C GLU A 126 -1.21 -14.06 -7.35
N SER A 127 -2.49 -13.95 -7.72
CA SER A 127 -3.15 -14.95 -8.58
C SER A 127 -2.58 -15.02 -10.00
N LEU A 128 -1.95 -13.93 -10.46
CA LEU A 128 -1.39 -13.77 -11.79
C LEU A 128 0.14 -13.93 -11.82
N GLY A 129 0.75 -14.28 -10.68
CA GLY A 129 2.19 -14.52 -10.58
C GLY A 129 3.06 -13.27 -10.63
N LEU A 130 2.50 -12.10 -10.30
CA LEU A 130 3.27 -10.87 -10.08
C LEU A 130 3.82 -10.83 -8.65
N ASP A 131 4.86 -10.05 -8.44
CA ASP A 131 5.42 -9.78 -7.10
C ASP A 131 4.83 -8.49 -6.52
N PRO A 132 3.82 -8.56 -5.62
CA PRO A 132 3.26 -7.39 -4.96
C PRO A 132 4.25 -6.72 -4.00
N ALA A 133 5.28 -7.42 -3.50
CA ALA A 133 6.25 -6.83 -2.59
C ALA A 133 7.19 -5.84 -3.31
N GLY A 134 7.57 -6.16 -4.54
CA GLY A 134 8.40 -5.28 -5.39
C GLY A 134 7.66 -4.07 -5.96
N GLY A 135 6.33 -4.14 -6.06
CA GLY A 135 5.52 -3.11 -6.70
C GLY A 135 5.67 -3.11 -8.22
N PHE A 136 4.73 -2.45 -8.90
CA PHE A 136 4.67 -2.42 -10.36
C PHE A 136 3.74 -1.31 -10.88
N PRO A 137 3.88 -0.90 -12.15
CA PRO A 137 2.93 0.01 -12.76
C PRO A 137 1.55 -0.64 -12.93
N ILE A 138 0.50 0.17 -12.77
CA ILE A 138 -0.89 -0.23 -13.00
C ILE A 138 -1.56 0.78 -13.94
N ARG A 139 -2.63 0.33 -14.59
CA ARG A 139 -3.55 1.25 -15.29
C ARG A 139 -4.99 0.92 -14.94
N VAL A 140 -5.85 1.93 -14.92
CA VAL A 140 -7.30 1.74 -14.84
C VAL A 140 -7.97 2.54 -15.94
N GLN A 141 -8.76 1.89 -16.78
CA GLN A 141 -9.53 2.54 -17.84
C GLN A 141 -11.01 2.55 -17.49
N GLY A 142 -11.65 3.71 -17.64
CA GLY A 142 -13.07 3.81 -17.34
C GLY A 142 -13.60 5.23 -17.38
N ARG A 143 -14.82 5.37 -16.86
CA ARG A 143 -15.50 6.64 -16.63
C ARG A 143 -15.70 6.82 -15.13
N PHE A 144 -14.95 7.72 -14.51
CA PHE A 144 -14.85 7.84 -13.06
C PHE A 144 -15.99 8.73 -12.53
N PRO A 145 -16.97 8.19 -11.77
CA PRO A 145 -18.11 8.96 -11.28
C PRO A 145 -17.71 10.02 -10.25
N GLN A 146 -16.59 9.84 -9.55
CA GLN A 146 -15.94 10.83 -8.69
C GLN A 146 -14.47 10.89 -9.10
N LEU A 147 -13.98 12.11 -9.33
CA LEU A 147 -12.60 12.36 -9.71
C LEU A 147 -12.22 13.80 -9.34
N VAL A 148 -11.35 13.95 -8.35
CA VAL A 148 -10.65 15.20 -8.02
C VAL A 148 -9.17 14.97 -8.18
N TRP A 149 -8.48 15.88 -8.86
CA TRP A 149 -7.06 15.77 -9.12
C TRP A 149 -6.42 17.16 -9.20
N HIS A 150 -5.10 17.22 -9.10
CA HIS A 150 -4.37 18.48 -9.09
C HIS A 150 -3.07 18.47 -9.87
N VAL A 151 -2.54 19.67 -10.06
CA VAL A 151 -1.15 19.92 -10.47
C VAL A 151 -0.52 20.92 -9.52
N VAL A 152 0.59 20.55 -8.88
CA VAL A 152 1.34 21.46 -7.98
C VAL A 152 2.00 22.61 -8.75
N THR A 153 2.05 23.81 -8.16
CA THR A 153 2.48 25.05 -8.85
C THR A 153 3.88 25.56 -8.47
N GLY A 154 4.43 25.06 -7.37
CA GLY A 154 5.67 25.53 -6.74
C GLY A 154 5.52 26.88 -6.03
N GLU A 155 4.32 27.46 -6.02
CA GLU A 155 4.02 28.70 -5.29
C GLU A 155 3.59 28.39 -3.85
N ALA A 156 3.63 29.38 -2.95
CA ALA A 156 3.10 29.19 -1.61
C ALA A 156 1.57 28.93 -1.66
N PRO A 157 1.02 28.01 -0.84
CA PRO A 157 -0.41 27.80 -0.77
C PRO A 157 -1.16 29.11 -0.44
N ALA A 158 -2.29 29.34 -1.11
CA ALA A 158 -3.12 30.50 -0.79
C ALA A 158 -3.65 30.40 0.66
N PRO A 159 -3.77 31.52 1.41
CA PRO A 159 -4.32 31.49 2.76
C PRO A 159 -5.74 30.91 2.77
N GLY A 160 -5.92 29.78 3.45
CA GLY A 160 -7.21 29.10 3.55
C GLY A 160 -7.59 28.21 2.36
N ALA A 161 -6.64 27.90 1.47
CA ALA A 161 -6.85 26.85 0.46
C ALA A 161 -7.13 25.51 1.15
N GLN A 162 -8.18 24.80 0.71
CA GLN A 162 -8.38 23.41 1.09
C GLN A 162 -7.19 22.61 0.52
N GLY A 163 -6.49 21.90 1.39
CA GLY A 163 -5.49 20.93 0.95
C GLY A 163 -6.19 19.82 0.15
N GLY A 164 -5.49 19.26 -0.83
CA GLY A 164 -5.91 18.01 -1.47
C GLY A 164 -5.99 16.86 -0.46
N HIS A 165 -6.07 15.62 -0.96
CA HIS A 165 -6.27 14.44 -0.11
C HIS A 165 -5.27 14.34 1.06
N GLY A 166 -5.76 13.91 2.23
CA GLY A 166 -4.96 13.71 3.47
C GLY A 166 -5.24 14.66 4.64
N ALA A 167 -6.17 15.62 4.51
CA ALA A 167 -6.45 16.62 5.55
C ALA A 167 -7.09 16.07 6.84
N GLU A 168 -7.74 14.90 6.81
CA GLU A 168 -8.53 14.40 7.95
C GLU A 168 -7.79 13.39 8.86
N ASN A 169 -6.65 12.81 8.44
CA ASN A 169 -6.02 11.67 9.14
C ASN A 169 -4.54 11.87 9.49
N GLY A 170 -4.06 13.10 9.71
CA GLY A 170 -2.76 13.35 10.36
C GLY A 170 -1.51 12.87 9.62
N GLY A 171 -1.60 12.56 8.32
CA GLY A 171 -0.45 12.34 7.45
C GLY A 171 0.21 13.68 7.10
N GLY A 172 1.49 13.85 7.44
CA GLY A 172 2.29 15.01 7.08
C GLY A 172 2.26 15.27 5.57
N HIS A 173 2.55 16.52 5.17
CA HIS A 173 2.01 17.18 3.98
C HIS A 173 2.99 17.35 2.79
N ALA A 174 2.58 16.99 1.56
CA ALA A 174 3.29 17.35 0.32
C ALA A 174 2.83 18.72 -0.16
N ASN A 175 1.55 18.91 0.10
CA ASN A 175 0.62 19.94 -0.30
C ASN A 175 0.59 21.12 0.70
N SER A 176 1.39 21.11 1.78
CA SER A 176 1.63 22.33 2.59
C SER A 176 2.78 23.19 2.04
N GLN A 177 3.62 22.60 1.18
CA GLN A 177 4.81 23.24 0.63
C GLN A 177 4.55 23.93 -0.71
N SER A 178 3.42 23.63 -1.36
CA SER A 178 3.08 24.18 -2.67
C SER A 178 1.57 24.38 -2.87
N GLY A 179 1.18 25.47 -3.53
CA GLY A 179 -0.15 25.67 -4.09
C GLY A 179 -0.42 24.68 -5.23
N MET A 180 -1.69 24.60 -5.63
CA MET A 180 -2.14 23.64 -6.63
C MET A 180 -3.28 24.18 -7.47
N ASN A 181 -3.32 23.76 -8.73
CA ASN A 181 -4.52 23.88 -9.56
C ASN A 181 -5.36 22.63 -9.33
N LEU A 182 -6.55 22.79 -8.75
CA LEU A 182 -7.47 21.68 -8.43
C LEU A 182 -8.55 21.55 -9.52
N TYR A 183 -8.83 20.31 -9.91
CA TYR A 183 -9.81 19.95 -10.94
C TYR A 183 -10.80 18.94 -10.37
N ASP A 184 -12.05 19.35 -10.19
CA ASP A 184 -13.18 18.45 -9.88
C ASP A 184 -13.88 18.10 -11.19
N GLU A 185 -13.65 16.88 -11.68
CA GLU A 185 -14.09 16.42 -12.99
C GLU A 185 -14.86 15.10 -12.91
N ALA A 186 -15.82 15.03 -11.97
CA ALA A 186 -16.75 13.92 -11.82
C ALA A 186 -17.42 13.51 -13.16
N GLY A 187 -17.42 12.20 -13.43
CA GLY A 187 -18.00 11.60 -14.64
C GLY A 187 -17.08 11.64 -15.87
N SER A 188 -15.82 12.04 -15.72
CA SER A 188 -14.83 12.06 -16.80
C SER A 188 -14.40 10.67 -17.22
N SER A 189 -14.20 10.49 -18.52
CA SER A 189 -13.60 9.27 -19.08
C SER A 189 -12.11 9.49 -19.29
N GLY A 190 -11.33 8.44 -19.10
CA GLY A 190 -9.89 8.50 -19.29
C GLY A 190 -9.19 7.28 -18.73
N GLU A 191 -7.95 7.50 -18.35
CA GLU A 191 -7.06 6.47 -17.85
C GLU A 191 -6.41 6.95 -16.55
N ILE A 192 -6.36 6.09 -15.54
CA ILE A 192 -5.47 6.26 -14.40
C ILE A 192 -4.20 5.51 -14.72
N ILE A 193 -3.06 6.19 -14.60
CA ILE A 193 -1.73 5.57 -14.60
C ILE A 193 -1.24 5.64 -13.16
N GLY A 194 -0.70 4.54 -12.64
CA GLY A 194 -0.21 4.56 -11.28
C GLY A 194 0.93 3.61 -11.02
N ALA A 195 1.53 3.78 -9.85
CA ALA A 195 2.45 2.83 -9.25
C ALA A 195 1.77 2.15 -8.06
N TYR A 196 1.64 0.82 -8.12
CA TYR A 196 1.38 0.01 -6.94
C TYR A 196 2.70 -0.29 -6.25
N THR A 197 2.73 -0.12 -4.93
CA THR A 197 3.93 -0.29 -4.11
C THR A 197 3.68 -1.37 -3.07
N GLY A 198 4.66 -2.27 -2.91
CA GLY A 198 4.70 -3.13 -1.73
C GLY A 198 5.08 -2.34 -0.48
N ALA A 199 4.93 -2.95 0.69
CA ALA A 199 5.13 -2.29 1.98
C ALA A 199 6.50 -1.59 2.14
N ALA A 200 7.55 -2.10 1.50
CA ALA A 200 8.90 -1.51 1.56
C ALA A 200 9.04 -0.20 0.77
N LEU A 201 8.17 0.04 -0.21
CA LEU A 201 8.17 1.24 -1.06
C LEU A 201 7.08 2.23 -0.68
N GLU A 202 6.22 1.89 0.29
CA GLU A 202 5.21 2.76 0.85
C GLU A 202 5.85 3.97 1.54
N GLY A 203 5.37 5.18 1.23
CA GLY A 203 6.00 6.42 1.69
C GLY A 203 7.34 6.73 1.01
N VAL A 204 7.80 5.92 0.07
CA VAL A 204 8.98 6.21 -0.78
C VAL A 204 8.52 6.57 -2.19
N ALA A 205 7.78 5.67 -2.83
CA ALA A 205 7.22 5.82 -4.18
C ALA A 205 5.75 6.26 -4.18
N SER A 206 5.03 5.98 -3.09
CA SER A 206 3.65 6.41 -2.83
C SER A 206 3.57 7.26 -1.56
N HIS A 207 2.38 7.79 -1.27
CA HIS A 207 2.15 8.52 -0.02
C HIS A 207 2.30 7.60 1.21
N PRO A 208 2.71 8.14 2.38
CA PRO A 208 2.72 7.36 3.62
C PRO A 208 1.31 6.85 3.97
N GLY A 209 1.16 5.55 4.24
CA GLY A 209 -0.14 4.93 4.53
C GLY A 209 -0.91 4.50 3.27
N GLU A 210 -0.40 4.77 2.07
CA GLU A 210 -1.07 4.48 0.82
C GLU A 210 -0.16 3.66 -0.10
N ARG A 211 -0.67 2.54 -0.63
CA ARG A 211 0.10 1.69 -1.56
C ARG A 211 0.01 2.12 -3.02
N LEU A 212 -0.79 3.13 -3.31
CA LEU A 212 -1.04 3.63 -4.67
C LEU A 212 -0.54 5.06 -4.81
N HIS A 213 0.15 5.33 -5.91
CA HIS A 213 0.39 6.68 -6.41
C HIS A 213 -0.28 6.79 -7.77
N LEU A 214 -1.32 7.62 -7.90
CA LEU A 214 -2.20 7.65 -9.06
C LEU A 214 -2.18 9.01 -9.74
N HIS A 215 -2.08 9.00 -11.08
CA HIS A 215 -2.28 10.17 -11.93
C HIS A 215 -3.40 9.90 -12.92
N PHE A 216 -4.26 10.90 -13.15
CA PHE A 216 -5.29 10.84 -14.17
C PHE A 216 -4.71 11.31 -15.52
N VAL A 217 -5.15 10.69 -16.61
CA VAL A 217 -4.91 11.10 -17.99
C VAL A 217 -6.24 11.20 -18.71
N SER A 218 -6.53 12.35 -19.32
CA SER A 218 -7.78 12.58 -20.04
C SER A 218 -7.96 11.62 -21.23
N ALA A 219 -9.21 11.38 -21.65
CA ALA A 219 -9.51 10.47 -22.76
C ALA A 219 -8.79 10.82 -24.08
N ASP A 220 -8.55 12.11 -24.33
CA ASP A 220 -7.79 12.59 -25.50
C ASP A 220 -6.26 12.57 -25.28
N GLY A 221 -5.81 12.23 -24.07
CA GLY A 221 -4.41 12.15 -23.68
C GLY A 221 -3.70 13.50 -23.53
N THR A 222 -4.43 14.61 -23.50
CA THR A 222 -3.85 15.96 -23.52
C THR A 222 -3.67 16.59 -22.15
N ARG A 223 -4.27 16.03 -21.10
CA ARG A 223 -4.19 16.54 -19.72
C ARG A 223 -3.83 15.43 -18.74
N SER A 224 -3.08 15.78 -17.70
CA SER A 224 -2.71 14.84 -16.64
C SER A 224 -2.45 15.55 -15.30
N GLY A 225 -2.60 14.83 -14.20
CA GLY A 225 -2.19 15.31 -12.87
C GLY A 225 -2.43 14.27 -11.77
N HIS A 226 -2.02 14.60 -10.55
CA HIS A 226 -2.11 13.73 -9.39
C HIS A 226 -3.56 13.57 -8.92
N VAL A 227 -4.01 12.35 -8.67
CA VAL A 227 -5.37 12.07 -8.19
C VAL A 227 -5.46 12.26 -6.69
N ASP A 228 -6.41 13.10 -6.25
CA ASP A 228 -6.76 13.27 -4.84
C ASP A 228 -7.92 12.34 -4.48
N GLU A 229 -9.09 12.55 -5.09
CA GLU A 229 -10.30 11.74 -4.87
C GLU A 229 -10.62 10.93 -6.10
N ILE A 230 -10.95 9.65 -5.91
CA ILE A 230 -11.48 8.84 -7.00
C ILE A 230 -12.37 7.73 -6.49
N LEU A 231 -13.46 7.48 -7.22
CA LEU A 231 -14.21 6.25 -7.14
C LEU A 231 -13.95 5.44 -8.41
N ILE A 232 -13.41 4.24 -8.24
CA ILE A 232 -13.20 3.30 -9.35
C ILE A 232 -14.49 2.52 -9.53
N PRO A 233 -15.24 2.72 -10.63
CA PRO A 233 -16.54 2.07 -10.77
C PRO A 233 -16.38 0.60 -11.12
N ALA A 234 -17.42 -0.19 -10.80
CA ALA A 234 -17.63 -1.49 -11.42
C ALA A 234 -17.57 -1.36 -12.96
N ASP A 235 -17.12 -2.42 -13.62
CA ASP A 235 -16.88 -2.50 -15.06
C ASP A 235 -15.69 -1.68 -15.59
N ALA A 236 -15.01 -0.88 -14.75
CA ALA A 236 -13.70 -0.36 -15.12
C ALA A 236 -12.72 -1.52 -15.40
N VAL A 237 -11.73 -1.26 -16.26
CA VAL A 237 -10.73 -2.26 -16.63
C VAL A 237 -9.42 -1.91 -15.93
N LEU A 238 -9.05 -2.72 -14.94
CA LEU A 238 -7.72 -2.73 -14.36
C LEU A 238 -6.79 -3.46 -15.33
N LEU A 239 -5.67 -2.83 -15.69
CA LEU A 239 -4.59 -3.49 -16.41
C LEU A 239 -3.40 -3.67 -15.46
N LEU A 240 -2.95 -4.91 -15.36
CA LEU A 240 -1.75 -5.30 -14.63
C LEU A 240 -0.69 -5.80 -15.62
N PRO A 241 0.60 -5.71 -15.31
CA PRO A 241 1.64 -6.31 -16.15
C PRO A 241 1.43 -7.81 -16.27
N THR A 242 1.79 -8.39 -17.40
CA THR A 242 1.92 -9.85 -17.51
C THR A 242 3.15 -10.33 -16.75
N ALA A 243 3.05 -11.49 -16.11
CA ALA A 243 4.21 -12.14 -15.53
C ALA A 243 5.20 -12.50 -16.65
N SER A 244 6.44 -11.99 -16.59
CA SER A 244 7.48 -12.49 -17.49
C SER A 244 7.66 -13.98 -17.23
N PRO A 245 7.77 -14.84 -18.26
CA PRO A 245 8.03 -16.26 -18.04
C PRO A 245 9.41 -16.40 -17.39
N SER A 246 9.43 -16.53 -16.07
CA SER A 246 10.57 -17.08 -15.35
C SER A 246 10.81 -18.47 -15.93
N ALA A 247 12.05 -18.72 -16.39
CA ALA A 247 12.46 -20.05 -16.77
C ALA A 247 12.11 -20.99 -15.62
N ALA A 248 11.27 -21.98 -15.93
CA ALA A 248 10.87 -23.03 -15.00
C ALA A 248 12.08 -23.48 -14.18
N HIS A 249 11.95 -23.43 -12.85
CA HIS A 249 12.95 -23.94 -11.93
C HIS A 249 13.21 -25.42 -12.24
N ASP A 250 14.28 -25.68 -12.99
CA ASP A 250 14.89 -27.00 -13.09
C ASP A 250 15.79 -27.18 -11.86
N HIS A 251 15.59 -28.29 -11.16
CA HIS A 251 16.32 -28.64 -9.96
C HIS A 251 17.74 -29.05 -10.34
N ASP A 252 18.71 -28.13 -10.25
CA ASP A 252 20.10 -28.52 -10.04
C ASP A 252 20.78 -27.56 -9.06
N ALA A 253 21.05 -28.11 -7.88
CA ALA A 253 21.72 -27.46 -6.78
C ALA A 253 23.22 -27.38 -7.04
N HIS A 254 23.78 -26.18 -7.10
CA HIS A 254 25.18 -25.95 -6.72
C HIS A 254 25.39 -24.55 -6.13
N ASP A 255 25.76 -24.55 -4.85
CA ASP A 255 26.36 -23.52 -4.00
C ASP A 255 26.67 -22.14 -4.64
N ALA A 256 25.74 -21.21 -4.44
CA ALA A 256 26.06 -19.86 -3.99
C ALA A 256 25.09 -19.54 -2.85
N ALA A 257 25.62 -19.16 -1.69
CA ALA A 257 24.80 -18.93 -0.51
C ALA A 257 23.68 -17.91 -0.82
N PRO A 258 22.41 -18.29 -0.62
CA PRO A 258 21.32 -17.35 -0.80
C PRO A 258 21.48 -16.22 0.23
N THR A 259 21.43 -14.97 -0.22
CA THR A 259 21.00 -13.90 0.68
C THR A 259 19.54 -14.16 1.00
N LEU A 260 19.31 -14.94 2.04
CA LEU A 260 18.03 -15.16 2.68
C LEU A 260 17.48 -13.78 3.06
N ARG A 261 16.35 -13.38 2.47
CA ARG A 261 15.48 -12.35 3.03
C ARG A 261 14.22 -13.06 3.51
N GLU A 262 13.98 -12.95 4.81
CA GLU A 262 13.00 -13.75 5.55
C GLU A 262 11.57 -13.30 5.23
N GLY A 263 10.98 -13.89 4.19
CA GLY A 263 9.52 -13.95 4.04
C GLY A 263 8.95 -14.79 5.19
N GLY A 264 8.60 -14.14 6.29
CA GLY A 264 8.10 -14.81 7.50
C GLY A 264 8.03 -13.95 8.77
N GLN A 265 8.39 -12.67 8.74
CA GLN A 265 8.50 -11.83 9.94
C GLN A 265 7.56 -10.60 9.92
N SER A 266 6.26 -10.78 9.65
CA SER A 266 5.27 -9.69 9.70
C SER A 266 5.29 -8.93 11.04
N ALA A 267 5.52 -9.65 12.15
CA ALA A 267 5.66 -9.05 13.47
C ALA A 267 6.92 -8.18 13.61
N PHE A 268 8.05 -8.59 13.05
CA PHE A 268 9.27 -7.79 13.07
C PHE A 268 9.13 -6.53 12.21
N ALA A 269 8.47 -6.65 11.06
CA ALA A 269 8.15 -5.50 10.20
C ALA A 269 7.24 -4.49 10.93
N ALA A 270 6.19 -4.96 11.60
CA ALA A 270 5.31 -4.10 12.41
C ALA A 270 6.07 -3.40 13.55
N ILE A 271 6.96 -4.13 14.25
CA ILE A 271 7.81 -3.53 15.30
C ILE A 271 8.78 -2.50 14.72
N GLN A 272 9.38 -2.79 13.56
CA GLN A 272 10.29 -1.87 12.88
C GLN A 272 9.59 -0.59 12.45
N GLU A 273 8.39 -0.70 11.86
CA GLU A 273 7.56 0.43 11.45
C GLU A 273 7.24 1.36 12.62
N ILE A 274 6.77 0.79 13.72
CA ILE A 274 6.38 1.57 14.91
C ILE A 274 7.61 2.16 15.62
N THR A 275 8.71 1.42 15.67
CA THR A 275 9.97 1.95 16.22
C THR A 275 10.48 3.13 15.38
N ALA A 276 10.40 3.04 14.05
CA ALA A 276 10.78 4.13 13.16
C ALA A 276 9.88 5.36 13.33
N ALA A 277 8.56 5.17 13.50
CA ALA A 277 7.63 6.26 13.77
C ALA A 277 7.94 6.99 15.09
N LEU A 278 8.19 6.24 16.17
CA LEU A 278 8.57 6.82 17.47
C LEU A 278 9.91 7.56 17.41
N MET A 279 10.88 7.04 16.65
CA MET A 279 12.19 7.68 16.44
C MET A 279 12.10 8.98 15.63
N ALA A 280 11.17 9.06 14.68
CA ALA A 280 11.00 10.21 13.80
C ALA A 280 10.21 11.36 14.45
N ASP A 281 9.35 11.08 15.43
CA ASP A 281 8.58 12.12 16.13
C ASP A 281 9.43 12.78 17.25
N PRO A 282 9.82 14.06 17.11
CA PRO A 282 10.58 14.77 18.14
C PRO A 282 9.78 15.02 19.42
N ALA A 283 8.46 14.85 19.40
CA ALA A 283 7.58 14.94 20.56
C ALA A 283 7.43 13.59 21.30
N THR A 284 8.04 12.51 20.82
CA THR A 284 7.99 11.19 21.49
C THR A 284 8.53 11.29 22.92
N ASP A 285 7.68 10.94 23.89
CA ASP A 285 8.08 10.75 25.27
C ASP A 285 8.71 9.36 25.47
N TRP A 286 10.03 9.29 25.32
CA TRP A 286 10.82 8.07 25.47
C TRP A 286 10.71 7.43 26.86
N SER A 287 10.23 8.16 27.89
CA SER A 287 10.01 7.57 29.21
C SER A 287 8.77 6.66 29.28
N ARG A 288 7.90 6.72 28.26
CA ARG A 288 6.65 5.96 28.17
C ARG A 288 6.66 4.86 27.11
N VAL A 289 7.62 4.87 26.20
CA VAL A 289 7.70 3.91 25.10
C VAL A 289 7.87 2.48 25.65
N ASP A 290 7.06 1.55 25.15
CA ASP A 290 7.09 0.12 25.52
C ASP A 290 6.95 -0.77 24.28
N ILE A 291 8.09 -1.05 23.63
CA ILE A 291 8.14 -1.95 22.47
C ILE A 291 7.90 -3.40 22.87
N GLU A 292 8.16 -3.77 24.12
CA GLU A 292 7.91 -5.12 24.61
C GLU A 292 6.41 -5.40 24.73
N ALA A 293 5.61 -4.40 25.15
CA ALA A 293 4.16 -4.49 25.11
C ALA A 293 3.62 -4.72 23.69
N LEU A 294 4.17 -4.02 22.68
CA LEU A 294 3.82 -4.27 21.28
C LEU A 294 4.22 -5.69 20.82
N ARG A 295 5.43 -6.14 21.17
CA ARG A 295 5.91 -7.50 20.82
C ARG A 295 5.01 -8.58 21.44
N GLN A 296 4.62 -8.40 22.70
CA GLN A 296 3.73 -9.33 23.39
C GLN A 296 2.33 -9.34 22.77
N HIS A 297 1.81 -8.18 22.36
CA HIS A 297 0.54 -8.08 21.65
C HIS A 297 0.58 -8.83 20.30
N LEU A 298 1.67 -8.70 19.53
CA LEU A 298 1.82 -9.43 18.27
C LEU A 298 1.91 -10.95 18.47
N ILE A 299 2.50 -11.41 19.59
CA ILE A 299 2.45 -12.82 19.99
C ILE A 299 1.01 -13.25 20.29
N ASP A 300 0.25 -12.41 20.99
CA ASP A 300 -1.15 -12.73 21.30
C ASP A 300 -2.00 -12.83 20.03
N MET A 301 -1.80 -11.91 19.08
CA MET A 301 -2.44 -11.96 17.76
C MET A 301 -2.09 -13.24 17.00
N ASP A 302 -0.81 -13.60 16.91
CA ASP A 302 -0.34 -14.80 16.23
C ASP A 302 -0.88 -16.09 16.88
N ASN A 303 -0.88 -16.14 18.22
CA ASN A 303 -1.43 -17.26 18.99
C ASN A 303 -2.94 -17.42 18.78
N VAL A 304 -3.70 -16.35 18.89
CA VAL A 304 -5.16 -16.41 18.76
C VAL A 304 -5.59 -16.66 17.33
N THR A 305 -4.87 -16.11 16.35
CA THR A 305 -5.20 -16.25 14.92
C THR A 305 -4.83 -17.63 14.37
N LEU A 306 -3.63 -18.12 14.69
CA LEU A 306 -3.07 -19.29 14.01
C LEU A 306 -2.94 -20.54 14.89
N ARG A 307 -3.01 -20.40 16.23
CA ARG A 307 -2.75 -21.52 17.17
C ARG A 307 -3.92 -21.86 18.08
N ALA A 308 -4.94 -21.02 18.18
CA ALA A 308 -6.12 -21.33 18.99
C ALA A 308 -7.03 -22.35 18.28
N ALA A 309 -7.60 -23.27 19.06
CA ALA A 309 -8.68 -24.13 18.59
C ALA A 309 -10.02 -23.43 18.84
N VAL A 310 -10.84 -23.29 17.79
CA VAL A 310 -12.14 -22.63 17.86
C VAL A 310 -13.24 -23.63 17.54
N ALA A 311 -14.13 -23.85 18.48
CA ALA A 311 -15.40 -24.53 18.24
C ALA A 311 -16.52 -23.48 18.13
N SER A 312 -17.33 -23.58 17.09
CA SER A 312 -18.44 -22.66 16.83
C SER A 312 -19.78 -23.36 17.01
N GLU A 313 -20.72 -22.69 17.66
CA GLU A 313 -22.10 -23.13 17.86
C GLU A 313 -23.03 -22.01 17.40
N GLU A 314 -24.01 -22.35 16.55
CA GLU A 314 -25.06 -21.40 16.19
C GLU A 314 -26.02 -21.23 17.36
N ILE A 315 -26.27 -19.98 17.76
CA ILE A 315 -27.28 -19.62 18.77
C ILE A 315 -28.34 -18.72 18.14
N ASP A 316 -29.46 -18.54 18.85
CA ASP A 316 -30.48 -17.60 18.38
C ASP A 316 -29.89 -16.19 18.24
N GLY A 317 -30.14 -15.56 17.09
CA GLY A 317 -29.60 -14.23 16.78
C GLY A 317 -28.08 -14.15 16.51
N GLY A 318 -27.32 -15.25 16.49
CA GLY A 318 -25.88 -15.18 16.20
C GLY A 318 -25.09 -16.47 16.40
N ALA A 319 -23.95 -16.39 17.09
CA ALA A 319 -23.03 -17.51 17.32
C ALA A 319 -22.32 -17.44 18.69
N ARG A 320 -22.01 -18.62 19.24
CA ARG A 320 -21.12 -18.81 20.39
C ARG A 320 -19.84 -19.51 19.93
N PHE A 321 -18.71 -19.01 20.40
CA PHE A 321 -17.38 -19.51 20.10
C PHE A 321 -16.69 -19.95 21.38
N THR A 322 -16.18 -21.18 21.39
CA THR A 322 -15.33 -21.70 22.47
C THR A 322 -13.91 -21.74 21.95
N ILE A 323 -13.05 -20.89 22.50
CA ILE A 323 -11.68 -20.68 22.04
C ILE A 323 -10.73 -21.26 23.09
N THR A 324 -9.95 -22.26 22.69
CA THR A 324 -9.15 -23.04 23.64
C THR A 324 -7.77 -23.39 23.11
N SER A 325 -6.87 -23.77 24.02
CA SER A 325 -5.60 -24.40 23.68
C SER A 325 -5.14 -25.34 24.79
N ALA A 326 -4.30 -26.32 24.43
CA ALA A 326 -3.57 -27.14 25.40
C ALA A 326 -2.28 -26.46 25.88
N ASP A 327 -1.79 -25.44 25.15
CA ASP A 327 -0.61 -24.67 25.51
C ASP A 327 -0.99 -23.52 26.46
N PRO A 328 -0.48 -23.49 27.71
CA PRO A 328 -0.77 -22.42 28.67
C PRO A 328 -0.45 -21.00 28.17
N ALA A 329 0.55 -20.84 27.29
CA ALA A 329 0.90 -19.54 26.72
C ALA A 329 -0.19 -19.05 25.76
N VAL A 330 -0.70 -19.93 24.90
CA VAL A 330 -1.81 -19.61 23.99
C VAL A 330 -3.11 -19.38 24.79
N VAL A 331 -3.34 -20.13 25.87
CA VAL A 331 -4.47 -19.89 26.78
C VAL A 331 -4.43 -18.48 27.37
N ALA A 332 -3.25 -18.00 27.78
CA ALA A 332 -3.07 -16.65 28.28
C ALA A 332 -3.38 -15.59 27.19
N SER A 333 -2.85 -15.78 25.97
CA SER A 333 -3.15 -14.91 24.82
C SER A 333 -4.64 -14.85 24.49
N ILE A 334 -5.33 -16.00 24.49
CA ILE A 334 -6.77 -16.08 24.26
C ILE A 334 -7.54 -15.25 25.28
N ARG A 335 -7.25 -15.41 26.58
CA ARG A 335 -7.93 -14.66 27.64
C ARG A 335 -7.66 -13.17 27.52
N ALA A 336 -6.40 -12.78 27.33
CA ALA A 336 -6.03 -11.37 27.21
C ALA A 336 -6.75 -10.70 26.03
N MET A 337 -6.66 -11.30 24.84
CA MET A 337 -7.12 -10.65 23.62
C MET A 337 -8.64 -10.69 23.46
N VAL A 338 -9.30 -11.82 23.74
CA VAL A 338 -10.75 -11.97 23.53
C VAL A 338 -11.56 -11.11 24.50
N ILE A 339 -11.14 -11.04 25.77
CA ILE A 339 -11.84 -10.25 26.79
C ILE A 339 -11.70 -8.76 26.47
N ALA A 340 -10.50 -8.30 26.15
CA ALA A 340 -10.25 -6.90 25.79
C ALA A 340 -11.02 -6.51 24.52
N HIS A 341 -10.98 -7.32 23.46
CA HIS A 341 -11.71 -7.04 22.22
C HIS A 341 -13.20 -6.91 22.46
N VAL A 342 -13.82 -7.86 23.16
CA VAL A 342 -15.26 -7.81 23.41
C VAL A 342 -15.66 -6.62 24.25
N ALA A 343 -14.84 -6.22 25.24
CA ALA A 343 -15.11 -5.04 26.05
C ALA A 343 -15.16 -3.76 25.21
N THR A 344 -14.29 -3.64 24.19
CA THR A 344 -14.24 -2.48 23.29
C THR A 344 -15.27 -2.55 22.16
N MET A 345 -15.52 -3.73 21.62
CA MET A 345 -16.31 -3.92 20.40
C MET A 345 -17.80 -4.15 20.65
N ASN A 346 -18.21 -4.38 21.90
CA ASN A 346 -19.62 -4.54 22.24
C ASN A 346 -20.43 -3.28 21.86
N GLY A 347 -21.47 -3.47 21.05
CA GLY A 347 -22.32 -2.40 20.52
C GLY A 347 -21.91 -1.90 19.11
N VAL A 348 -20.71 -2.24 18.65
CA VAL A 348 -20.25 -1.92 17.28
C VAL A 348 -21.00 -2.78 16.27
N GLU A 349 -21.29 -2.24 15.07
CA GLU A 349 -22.17 -2.85 14.05
C GLU A 349 -23.59 -3.20 14.55
N GLY A 350 -23.99 -2.70 15.73
CA GLY A 350 -25.25 -3.08 16.37
C GLY A 350 -25.24 -4.48 16.98
N TRP A 351 -24.06 -5.08 17.20
CA TRP A 351 -23.91 -6.40 17.81
C TRP A 351 -23.78 -6.32 19.32
N THR A 352 -24.43 -7.25 20.02
CA THR A 352 -24.15 -7.51 21.43
C THR A 352 -23.09 -8.59 21.52
N MET A 353 -21.97 -8.27 22.16
CA MET A 353 -20.85 -9.19 22.37
C MET A 353 -20.64 -9.42 23.86
N GLN A 354 -20.38 -10.68 24.24
CA GLN A 354 -20.03 -11.06 25.61
C GLN A 354 -18.88 -12.07 25.58
N ALA A 355 -17.99 -11.98 26.55
CA ALA A 355 -16.92 -12.95 26.72
C ALA A 355 -16.70 -13.31 28.19
N GLU A 356 -16.33 -14.56 28.42
CA GLU A 356 -15.99 -15.10 29.72
C GLU A 356 -14.69 -15.92 29.63
N GLU A 357 -13.83 -15.79 30.64
CA GLU A 357 -12.65 -16.64 30.73
C GLU A 357 -13.02 -18.06 31.15
N THR A 358 -12.31 -19.04 30.59
CA THR A 358 -12.42 -20.44 31.00
C THR A 358 -11.04 -21.00 31.34
N ALA A 359 -10.98 -22.13 32.04
CA ALA A 359 -9.72 -22.80 32.36
C ALA A 359 -8.84 -23.09 31.12
N GLY A 360 -9.46 -23.32 29.95
CA GLY A 360 -8.78 -23.63 28.70
C GLY A 360 -8.66 -22.47 27.71
N GLY A 361 -9.13 -21.27 28.04
CA GLY A 361 -9.12 -20.11 27.13
C GLY A 361 -10.26 -19.15 27.44
N ALA A 362 -11.16 -18.92 26.48
CA ALA A 362 -12.31 -18.04 26.62
C ALA A 362 -13.52 -18.55 25.83
N ILE A 363 -14.71 -18.09 26.22
CA ILE A 363 -15.91 -18.23 25.43
C ILE A 363 -16.35 -16.84 25.00
N MET A 364 -16.72 -16.68 23.73
CA MET A 364 -17.28 -15.46 23.17
C MET A 364 -18.68 -15.74 22.62
N SER A 365 -19.65 -14.87 22.88
CA SER A 365 -20.99 -14.93 22.28
C SER A 365 -21.30 -13.62 21.60
N VAL A 366 -21.82 -13.68 20.38
CA VAL A 366 -22.16 -12.51 19.57
C VAL A 366 -23.56 -12.69 19.00
N THR A 367 -24.42 -11.69 19.18
CA THR A 367 -25.80 -11.67 18.67
C THR A 367 -26.11 -10.32 18.05
N GLY A 368 -26.95 -10.29 17.01
CA GLY A 368 -27.27 -9.06 16.29
C GLY A 368 -28.40 -9.23 15.26
N PRO A 369 -28.74 -8.15 14.54
CA PRO A 369 -29.83 -8.17 13.55
C PRO A 369 -29.51 -9.03 12.31
N ASP A 370 -28.24 -9.34 12.07
CA ASP A 370 -27.71 -10.02 10.89
C ASP A 370 -26.95 -11.31 11.26
N ALA A 371 -27.62 -12.24 11.94
CA ALA A 371 -27.07 -13.51 12.42
C ALA A 371 -26.27 -14.30 11.36
N ALA A 372 -26.69 -14.26 10.09
CA ALA A 372 -25.96 -14.91 8.99
C ALA A 372 -24.57 -14.32 8.75
N ARG A 373 -24.41 -12.99 8.90
CA ARG A 373 -23.11 -12.31 8.78
C ARG A 373 -22.21 -12.66 9.96
N ILE A 374 -22.75 -12.65 11.19
CA ILE A 374 -22.03 -13.05 12.40
C ILE A 374 -21.47 -14.49 12.25
N ARG A 375 -22.32 -15.42 11.81
CA ARG A 375 -21.92 -16.82 11.57
C ARG A 375 -20.91 -16.96 10.43
N GLY A 376 -21.11 -16.21 9.35
CA GLY A 376 -20.23 -16.22 8.17
C GLY A 376 -18.83 -15.67 8.44
N LEU A 377 -18.71 -14.64 9.28
CA LEU A 377 -17.43 -14.10 9.71
C LEU A 377 -16.68 -15.07 10.64
N GLY A 378 -17.41 -15.83 11.45
CA GLY A 378 -16.83 -16.72 12.46
C GLY A 378 -16.00 -15.95 13.50
N PHE A 379 -15.33 -16.67 14.40
CA PHE A 379 -14.56 -16.05 15.49
C PHE A 379 -13.52 -15.06 14.97
N ILE A 380 -12.66 -15.49 14.04
CA ILE A 380 -11.53 -14.66 13.62
C ILE A 380 -11.97 -13.46 12.79
N GLY A 381 -12.96 -13.61 11.92
CA GLY A 381 -13.51 -12.48 11.16
C GLY A 381 -14.13 -11.43 12.08
N LEU A 382 -14.82 -11.85 13.15
CA LEU A 382 -15.37 -10.94 14.16
C LEU A 382 -14.27 -10.21 14.95
N MET A 383 -13.14 -10.85 15.22
CA MET A 383 -11.97 -10.24 15.88
C MET A 383 -11.23 -9.23 15.00
N THR A 384 -11.54 -9.18 13.70
CA THR A 384 -10.97 -8.18 12.76
C THR A 384 -11.93 -7.03 12.42
N VAL A 385 -13.16 -7.07 12.96
CA VAL A 385 -14.12 -5.98 12.74
C VAL A 385 -13.81 -4.86 13.73
N GLY A 386 -13.67 -3.63 13.23
CA GLY A 386 -13.43 -2.43 14.03
C GLY A 386 -11.95 -2.14 14.34
N MET A 387 -11.67 -0.85 14.50
CA MET A 387 -10.37 -0.17 14.66
C MET A 387 -9.24 -0.57 13.69
N HIS A 388 -8.50 0.44 13.23
CA HIS A 388 -7.34 0.28 12.37
C HIS A 388 -6.14 -0.23 13.21
N HIS A 389 -5.69 -1.47 12.96
CA HIS A 389 -4.65 -2.14 13.76
C HIS A 389 -3.35 -1.34 13.89
N GLN A 390 -2.98 -0.49 12.92
CA GLN A 390 -1.80 0.37 13.01
C GLN A 390 -1.90 1.44 14.11
N ALA A 391 -3.06 2.11 14.24
CA ALA A 391 -3.28 3.08 15.31
C ALA A 391 -3.26 2.40 16.69
N HIS A 392 -3.78 1.18 16.76
CA HIS A 392 -3.74 0.34 17.96
C HIS A 392 -2.29 -0.05 18.33
N HIS A 393 -1.48 -0.50 17.36
CA HIS A 393 -0.06 -0.84 17.58
C HIS A 393 0.75 0.37 18.06
N LEU A 394 0.52 1.55 17.47
CA LEU A 394 1.22 2.78 17.87
C LEU A 394 0.84 3.22 19.29
N ALA A 395 -0.43 3.09 19.67
CA ALA A 395 -0.88 3.40 21.03
C ALA A 395 -0.20 2.49 22.06
N LEU A 396 -0.16 1.18 21.83
CA LEU A 396 0.55 0.22 22.68
C LEU A 396 2.03 0.55 22.82
N ALA A 397 2.72 0.75 21.69
CA ALA A 397 4.14 1.08 21.70
C ALA A 397 4.47 2.43 22.36
N SER A 398 3.52 3.38 22.34
CA SER A 398 3.63 4.68 23.02
C SER A 398 3.30 4.62 24.53
N GLY A 399 3.00 3.44 25.08
CA GLY A 399 2.56 3.30 26.48
C GLY A 399 1.20 3.96 26.75
N ARG A 400 0.32 3.99 25.74
CA ARG A 400 -1.08 4.42 25.86
C ARG A 400 -1.98 3.19 25.85
N ASN A 401 -3.10 3.26 26.56
CA ASN A 401 -4.13 2.22 26.47
C ASN A 401 -4.89 2.42 25.14
N PRO A 402 -4.84 1.47 24.19
CA PRO A 402 -5.55 1.58 22.92
C PRO A 402 -7.08 1.48 23.06
N HIS A 403 -7.57 1.20 24.27
CA HIS A 403 -8.97 0.97 24.60
C HIS A 403 -9.56 1.99 25.59
N ASP A 404 -8.80 3.03 25.97
CA ASP A 404 -9.35 4.17 26.74
C ASP A 404 -9.96 5.17 25.76
N HIS A 405 -11.28 5.41 25.89
CA HIS A 405 -12.03 6.44 25.15
C HIS A 405 -12.28 7.68 26.02
#